data_AF-F0RMC5-F1
#
_entry.id   AF-F0RMC5-F1
#
_cell.length_a   1.000
_cell.length_b   1.000
_cell.length_c   1.000
_cell.angle_alpha   90.00
_cell.angle_beta   90.00
_cell.angle_gamma   90.00
#
_symmetry.space_group_name_H-M   'P 1'
#
loop_
_entity.id
_entity.type
_entity.pdbx_description
1 polymer ?
#
loop_
_entity_poly.entity_id
_entity_poly.type
_entity_poly.pdbx_seq_one_letter_code
_entity_poly.pdbx_strand_id
1 'polypeptide(L)'
;MVNVMKVQIALFAALFTGAAVAQTTIGNVTITRPSDVRNVAPARTPAAPVRTPAAPARTPSTGAAQATAMTAPSDLPSGWRHLQGRVVAPSDVRLPAGSRVQVSIEELAPNLAHRSTYLKVSFPATRLSTPYSLQYSAHRLNPGSIYAVRAKVFDRQGQLLYSNKTLHRAPALRAAKMNINVSR
;
A
#
# COMPACT_ATOMS: atom_id res chain seq x y z
N MET A 1 -37.11 -25.73 -34.79
CA MET A 1 -37.37 -24.32 -35.15
C MET A 1 -36.39 -23.45 -34.37
N VAL A 2 -35.69 -22.58 -35.10
CA VAL A 2 -34.45 -21.90 -34.72
C VAL A 2 -34.78 -20.67 -33.87
N ASN A 3 -34.23 -20.56 -32.66
CA ASN A 3 -34.33 -19.31 -31.89
C ASN A 3 -33.06 -18.49 -32.12
N VAL A 4 -33.22 -17.42 -32.88
CA VAL A 4 -32.13 -16.60 -33.43
C VAL A 4 -31.60 -15.64 -32.37
N MET A 5 -30.32 -15.81 -32.10
CA MET A 5 -29.41 -14.94 -31.36
C MET A 5 -29.33 -13.56 -32.03
N LYS A 6 -29.71 -12.49 -31.32
CA LYS A 6 -29.42 -11.10 -31.73
C LYS A 6 -28.36 -10.51 -30.80
N VAL A 7 -27.12 -10.61 -31.27
CA VAL A 7 -25.99 -9.80 -30.84
C VAL A 7 -26.16 -8.42 -31.49
N GLN A 8 -26.16 -7.35 -30.69
CA GLN A 8 -25.95 -6.00 -31.21
C GLN A 8 -24.71 -5.37 -30.58
N ILE A 9 -23.91 -4.84 -31.49
CA ILE A 9 -22.56 -4.34 -31.37
C ILE A 9 -22.59 -2.86 -31.00
N ALA A 10 -21.58 -2.50 -30.21
CA ALA A 10 -21.14 -1.21 -29.71
C ALA A 10 -21.45 0.06 -30.54
N LEU A 11 -21.64 1.17 -29.83
CA LEU A 11 -21.13 2.47 -30.24
C LEU A 11 -20.71 3.28 -29.00
N PHE A 12 -19.41 3.35 -28.75
CA PHE A 12 -18.79 4.27 -27.79
C PHE A 12 -18.55 5.61 -28.49
N ALA A 13 -19.34 6.62 -28.15
CA ALA A 13 -19.08 8.01 -28.56
C ALA A 13 -18.15 8.66 -27.53
N ALA A 14 -16.89 8.88 -27.93
CA ALA A 14 -15.91 9.67 -27.22
C ALA A 14 -16.12 11.16 -27.54
N LEU A 15 -16.34 12.00 -26.52
CA LEU A 15 -16.24 13.46 -26.60
C LEU A 15 -16.14 14.04 -25.19
N PHE A 16 -14.92 14.27 -24.70
CA PHE A 16 -14.66 15.26 -23.64
C PHE A 16 -13.29 15.90 -23.90
N THR A 17 -13.27 16.90 -24.77
CA THR A 17 -12.23 17.92 -24.84
C THR A 17 -12.59 19.02 -23.84
N GLY A 18 -11.77 19.16 -22.79
CA GLY A 18 -11.89 20.22 -21.80
C GLY A 18 -10.55 20.49 -21.14
N ALA A 19 -9.70 21.29 -21.79
CA ALA A 19 -8.50 21.85 -21.18
C ALA A 19 -8.91 23.10 -20.38
N ALA A 20 -8.90 23.00 -19.06
CA ALA A 20 -9.19 24.12 -18.17
C ALA A 20 -7.91 24.82 -17.70
N VAL A 21 -7.77 26.05 -18.20
CA VAL A 21 -7.41 27.33 -17.56
C VAL A 21 -6.37 27.39 -16.42
N ALA A 22 -5.31 28.13 -16.73
CA ALA A 22 -4.59 29.16 -15.96
C ALA A 22 -4.18 28.96 -14.48
N GLN A 23 -2.87 29.11 -14.27
CA GLN A 23 -2.19 30.01 -13.34
C GLN A 23 -2.82 30.17 -11.93
N THR A 24 -2.20 29.50 -10.96
CA THR A 24 -2.50 29.72 -9.54
C THR A 24 -1.50 30.71 -8.95
N THR A 25 -1.96 31.93 -8.73
CA THR A 25 -1.29 32.95 -7.90
C THR A 25 -1.64 32.67 -6.44
N ILE A 26 -0.64 32.47 -5.58
CA ILE A 26 -0.83 32.47 -4.12
C ILE A 26 0.04 33.61 -3.57
N GLY A 27 -0.53 34.81 -3.49
CA GLY A 27 0.14 36.00 -2.93
C GLY A 27 1.26 36.58 -3.81
N ASN A 28 2.11 37.42 -3.21
CA ASN A 28 3.16 38.20 -3.90
C ASN A 28 4.44 37.41 -4.20
N VAL A 29 4.38 36.08 -4.33
CA VAL A 29 5.59 35.25 -4.40
C VAL A 29 5.74 34.61 -5.77
N THR A 30 6.61 35.20 -6.58
CA THR A 30 7.19 34.59 -7.77
C THR A 30 8.42 33.78 -7.35
N ILE A 31 8.39 32.45 -7.52
CA ILE A 31 9.54 31.59 -7.18
C ILE A 31 10.41 31.43 -8.42
N THR A 32 11.38 32.33 -8.57
CA THR A 32 12.49 32.22 -9.52
C THR A 32 13.64 31.48 -8.85
N ARG A 33 14.22 30.48 -9.52
CA ARG A 33 15.35 29.68 -9.02
C ARG A 33 16.58 30.58 -8.82
N PRO A 34 17.22 30.62 -7.64
CA PRO A 34 18.49 31.32 -7.48
C PRO A 34 19.67 30.33 -7.46
N SER A 35 20.39 30.29 -8.58
CA SER A 35 21.83 29.98 -8.57
C SER A 35 22.58 31.28 -8.27
N ASP A 36 23.57 31.20 -7.39
CA ASP A 36 24.70 32.12 -7.22
C ASP A 36 24.40 33.62 -7.02
N VAL A 37 24.36 34.06 -5.75
CA VAL A 37 24.80 35.41 -5.39
C VAL A 37 25.72 35.37 -4.18
N ARG A 38 27.01 35.45 -4.50
CA ARG A 38 28.15 35.75 -3.65
C ARG A 38 28.24 37.28 -3.54
N ASN A 39 28.04 37.89 -2.37
CA ASN A 39 28.61 39.21 -2.09
C ASN A 39 28.62 39.60 -0.60
N VAL A 40 29.85 39.67 -0.07
CA VAL A 40 30.52 40.74 0.72
C VAL A 40 29.81 41.38 1.93
N ALA A 41 30.55 41.33 3.05
CA ALA A 41 30.31 41.88 4.39
C ALA A 41 30.42 43.43 4.46
N PRO A 42 30.07 44.10 5.58
CA PRO A 42 31.00 44.18 6.72
C PRO A 42 30.40 44.23 8.15
N ALA A 43 31.19 43.65 9.07
CA ALA A 43 31.49 44.00 10.48
C ALA A 43 30.40 44.40 11.49
N ARG A 44 30.28 43.61 12.58
CA ARG A 44 30.26 44.08 13.99
C ARG A 44 30.43 42.91 15.00
N THR A 45 31.52 43.01 15.77
CA THR A 45 31.78 42.64 17.19
C THR A 45 31.34 41.27 17.76
N PRO A 46 32.21 40.54 18.51
CA PRO A 46 31.94 39.17 18.95
C PRO A 46 31.18 39.11 20.28
N ALA A 47 30.02 38.46 20.28
CA ALA A 47 29.38 37.92 21.48
C ALA A 47 29.06 36.45 21.23
N ALA A 48 29.70 35.57 21.99
CA ALA A 48 29.49 34.13 21.90
C ALA A 48 28.08 33.74 22.38
N PRO A 49 27.43 32.78 21.70
CA PRO A 49 26.51 31.88 22.39
C PRO A 49 26.83 30.41 22.11
N VAL A 50 27.02 29.70 23.22
CA VAL A 50 26.84 28.27 23.49
C VAL A 50 26.29 27.44 22.32
N ARG A 51 27.14 26.56 21.77
CA ARG A 51 26.72 25.46 20.88
C ARG A 51 25.92 24.44 21.68
N THR A 52 24.59 24.45 21.53
CA THR A 52 23.75 23.32 21.89
C THR A 52 23.72 22.37 20.68
N PRO A 53 24.11 21.09 20.78
CA PRO A 53 24.01 20.17 19.66
C PRO A 53 22.54 19.96 19.29
N ALA A 54 22.17 20.37 18.07
CA ALA A 54 20.87 20.07 17.49
C ALA A 54 20.69 18.55 17.36
N ALA A 55 19.65 18.02 18.02
CA ALA A 55 19.25 16.63 17.87
C ALA A 55 18.89 16.35 16.40
N PRO A 56 19.33 15.21 15.81
CA PRO A 56 19.01 14.90 14.43
C PRO A 56 17.50 14.67 14.28
N ALA A 57 16.89 15.47 13.39
CA ALA A 57 15.52 15.30 12.96
C ALA A 57 15.34 13.90 12.35
N ARG A 58 14.49 13.07 12.96
CA ARG A 58 14.14 11.75 12.44
C ARG A 58 13.30 11.93 11.18
N THR A 59 13.91 11.65 10.03
CA THR A 59 13.19 11.51 8.76
C THR A 59 12.25 10.30 8.86
N PRO A 60 10.95 10.41 8.56
CA PRO A 60 10.06 9.25 8.54
C PRO A 60 10.46 8.32 7.40
N SER A 61 10.98 7.14 7.76
CA SER A 61 11.34 6.08 6.82
C SER A 61 10.09 5.48 6.19
N THR A 62 9.88 5.75 4.90
CA THR A 62 8.87 5.09 4.06
C THR A 62 9.36 3.70 3.66
N GLY A 63 9.67 2.85 4.65
CA GLY A 63 10.07 1.47 4.41
C GLY A 63 8.86 0.61 4.08
N ALA A 64 8.78 0.08 2.87
CA ALA A 64 7.86 -1.02 2.57
C ALA A 64 8.12 -2.14 3.58
N ALA A 65 7.09 -2.61 4.30
CA ALA A 65 7.28 -3.72 5.23
C ALA A 65 7.81 -4.92 4.45
N GLN A 66 9.04 -5.32 4.78
CA GLN A 66 9.73 -6.42 4.13
C GLN A 66 9.34 -7.73 4.80
N ALA A 67 9.13 -8.75 3.99
CA ALA A 67 8.93 -10.09 4.50
C ALA A 67 10.26 -10.67 4.98
N THR A 68 10.26 -11.28 6.16
CA THR A 68 11.41 -11.96 6.73
C THR A 68 11.25 -13.46 6.55
N ALA A 69 12.33 -14.16 6.19
CA ALA A 69 12.33 -15.61 6.13
C ALA A 69 11.99 -16.23 7.50
N MET A 70 11.33 -17.39 7.47
CA MET A 70 11.08 -18.18 8.66
C MET A 70 11.11 -19.67 8.33
N THR A 71 11.21 -20.50 9.36
CA THR A 71 11.10 -21.96 9.22
C THR A 71 9.72 -22.32 8.69
N ALA A 72 9.67 -23.08 7.60
CA ALA A 72 8.40 -23.57 7.06
C ALA A 72 7.79 -24.64 7.99
N PRO A 73 6.45 -24.70 8.11
CA PRO A 73 5.78 -25.83 8.75
C PRO A 73 6.23 -27.15 8.12
N SER A 74 6.45 -28.18 8.94
CA SER A 74 6.95 -29.49 8.48
C SER A 74 5.96 -30.21 7.56
N ASP A 75 4.67 -29.93 7.73
CA ASP A 75 3.54 -30.43 6.96
C ASP A 75 3.24 -29.62 5.69
N LEU A 76 3.98 -28.54 5.42
CA LEU A 76 3.76 -27.70 4.24
C LEU A 76 4.11 -28.48 2.95
N PRO A 77 3.15 -28.76 2.04
CA PRO A 77 3.44 -29.56 0.87
C PRO A 77 4.49 -28.93 -0.05
N SER A 78 5.15 -29.75 -0.87
CA SER A 78 6.09 -29.23 -1.87
C SER A 78 5.39 -28.28 -2.86
N GLY A 79 6.07 -27.20 -3.25
CA GLY A 79 5.50 -26.17 -4.12
C GLY A 79 4.48 -25.24 -3.46
N TRP A 80 4.20 -25.41 -2.16
CA TRP A 80 3.39 -24.48 -1.38
C TRP A 80 4.26 -23.46 -0.65
N ARG A 81 3.64 -22.31 -0.38
CA ARG A 81 4.20 -21.22 0.40
C ARG A 81 3.34 -20.96 1.63
N HIS A 82 4.01 -20.59 2.71
CA HIS A 82 3.39 -20.16 3.97
C HIS A 82 3.70 -18.69 4.23
N LEU A 83 2.68 -17.88 4.44
CA LEU A 83 2.81 -16.48 4.82
C LEU A 83 2.04 -16.25 6.12
N GLN A 84 2.70 -15.67 7.10
CA GLN A 84 2.05 -15.32 8.36
C GLN A 84 2.47 -13.94 8.86
N GLY A 85 1.70 -13.39 9.78
CA GLY A 85 2.07 -12.14 10.44
C GLY A 85 0.89 -11.52 11.15
N ARG A 86 0.88 -10.19 11.22
CA ARG A 86 -0.22 -9.43 11.79
C ARG A 86 -0.65 -8.34 10.83
N VAL A 87 -1.96 -8.12 10.76
CA VAL A 87 -2.48 -6.82 10.34
C VAL A 87 -2.23 -5.87 11.52
N VAL A 88 -1.78 -4.65 11.27
CA VAL A 88 -1.42 -3.69 12.32
C VAL A 88 -1.80 -2.27 11.88
N ALA A 89 -2.16 -1.44 12.84
CA ALA A 89 -2.39 -0.01 12.64
C ALA A 89 -1.32 0.82 13.38
N PRO A 90 -1.13 2.11 13.02
CA PRO A 90 -0.19 2.99 13.71
C PRO A 90 -0.45 3.15 15.22
N SER A 91 -1.69 2.95 15.65
CA SER A 91 -2.13 3.01 17.05
C SER A 91 -2.92 1.75 17.44
N ASP A 92 -3.11 1.53 18.73
CA ASP A 92 -4.03 0.49 19.19
C ASP A 92 -5.47 0.91 18.91
N VAL A 93 -6.16 0.10 18.11
CA VAL A 93 -7.49 0.41 17.57
C VAL A 93 -8.43 -0.76 17.85
N ARG A 94 -9.51 -0.47 18.56
CA ARG A 94 -10.66 -1.37 18.71
C ARG A 94 -11.57 -1.23 17.49
N LEU A 95 -11.98 -2.37 16.95
CA LEU A 95 -12.89 -2.44 15.81
C LEU A 95 -14.35 -2.53 16.29
N PRO A 96 -15.30 -1.98 15.53
CA PRO A 96 -16.72 -2.20 15.78
C PRO A 96 -17.07 -3.69 15.83
N ALA A 97 -18.07 -4.05 16.63
CA ALA A 97 -18.53 -5.43 16.72
C ALA A 97 -18.99 -5.95 15.34
N GLY A 98 -18.56 -7.16 14.99
CA GLY A 98 -18.84 -7.77 13.68
C GLY A 98 -17.90 -7.36 12.55
N SER A 99 -16.85 -6.58 12.83
CA SER A 99 -15.83 -6.25 11.83
C SER A 99 -15.09 -7.50 11.32
N ARG A 100 -14.70 -7.44 10.04
CA ARG A 100 -13.93 -8.50 9.38
C ARG A 100 -12.66 -7.96 8.77
N VAL A 101 -11.56 -8.67 8.97
CA VAL A 101 -10.30 -8.45 8.25
C VAL A 101 -10.29 -9.37 7.03
N GLN A 102 -9.97 -8.81 5.88
CA GLN A 102 -9.75 -9.52 4.64
C GLN A 102 -8.28 -9.39 4.26
N VAL A 103 -7.60 -10.52 4.09
CA VAL A 103 -6.25 -10.57 3.51
C VAL A 103 -6.31 -11.27 2.17
N SER A 104 -5.77 -10.66 1.13
CA SER A 104 -5.76 -11.19 -0.23
C SER A 104 -4.36 -11.20 -0.84
N ILE A 105 -4.14 -12.16 -1.74
CA ILE A 105 -3.03 -12.15 -2.69
C ILE A 105 -3.65 -11.77 -4.04
N GLU A 106 -3.20 -10.65 -4.59
CA GLU A 106 -3.71 -10.06 -5.82
C GLU A 106 -2.59 -9.96 -6.85
N GLU A 107 -2.93 -10.20 -8.11
CA GLU A 107 -2.05 -9.88 -9.22
C GLU A 107 -1.99 -8.36 -9.44
N LEU A 108 -0.80 -7.83 -9.66
CA LEU A 108 -0.56 -6.44 -10.02
C LEU A 108 -0.60 -6.30 -11.54
N ALA A 109 -1.63 -5.67 -12.07
CA ALA A 109 -1.60 -5.24 -13.47
C ALA A 109 -0.52 -4.17 -13.70
N PRO A 110 0.08 -4.12 -14.90
CA PRO A 110 1.06 -3.08 -15.28
C PRO A 110 0.53 -1.65 -15.12
N ASN A 111 -0.79 -1.47 -15.29
CA ASN A 111 -1.49 -0.19 -15.14
C ASN A 111 -2.25 -0.06 -13.81
N LEU A 112 -2.05 -1.00 -12.87
CA LEU A 112 -2.70 -1.05 -11.55
C LEU A 112 -4.24 -1.10 -11.55
N ALA A 113 -4.90 -1.20 -12.71
CA ALA A 113 -6.33 -0.92 -12.88
C ALA A 113 -7.24 -2.15 -12.77
N HIS A 114 -6.74 -3.37 -13.01
CA HIS A 114 -7.48 -4.61 -12.75
C HIS A 114 -6.60 -5.63 -12.03
N ARG A 115 -7.14 -6.23 -10.96
CA ARG A 115 -6.41 -7.15 -10.11
C ARG A 115 -7.18 -8.44 -10.00
N SER A 116 -6.65 -9.51 -10.58
CA SER A 116 -7.16 -10.84 -10.31
C SER A 116 -6.85 -11.19 -8.85
N THR A 117 -7.87 -11.60 -8.10
CA THR A 117 -7.68 -12.06 -6.73
C THR A 117 -7.38 -13.55 -6.76
N TYR A 118 -6.15 -13.91 -6.39
CA TYR A 118 -5.71 -15.30 -6.37
C TYR A 118 -6.14 -16.04 -5.10
N LEU A 119 -5.96 -15.38 -3.96
CA LEU A 119 -6.36 -15.88 -2.66
C LEU A 119 -7.06 -14.78 -1.90
N LYS A 120 -8.14 -15.11 -1.18
CA LYS A 120 -8.84 -14.21 -0.27
C LYS A 120 -9.25 -14.98 0.97
N VAL A 121 -8.82 -14.51 2.12
CA VAL A 121 -9.22 -15.05 3.42
C VAL A 121 -9.87 -13.92 4.22
N SER A 122 -11.00 -14.22 4.87
CA SER A 122 -11.72 -13.25 5.70
C SER A 122 -12.05 -13.84 7.06
N PHE A 123 -11.65 -13.16 8.12
CA PHE A 123 -11.85 -13.59 9.50
C PHE A 123 -12.36 -12.44 10.38
N PRO A 124 -13.12 -12.74 11.45
CA PRO A 124 -13.57 -11.73 12.39
C PRO A 124 -12.40 -11.15 13.18
N ALA A 125 -12.48 -9.87 13.53
CA ALA A 125 -11.49 -9.21 14.38
C ALA A 125 -12.13 -8.14 15.25
N THR A 126 -11.68 -8.03 16.50
CA THR A 126 -12.11 -7.01 17.46
C THR A 126 -11.09 -5.89 17.65
N ARG A 127 -9.88 -6.05 17.10
CA ARG A 127 -8.78 -5.06 17.14
C ARG A 127 -7.90 -5.16 15.90
N LEU A 128 -7.17 -4.10 15.57
CA LEU A 128 -6.35 -4.12 14.36
C LEU A 128 -5.08 -4.96 14.47
N SER A 129 -4.49 -5.17 15.66
CA SER A 129 -3.35 -6.09 15.85
C SER A 129 -3.81 -7.56 15.85
N THR A 130 -4.29 -8.05 14.71
CA THR A 130 -4.84 -9.40 14.55
C THR A 130 -3.90 -10.27 13.71
N PRO A 131 -3.55 -11.48 14.19
CA PRO A 131 -2.69 -12.39 13.44
C PRO A 131 -3.41 -12.95 12.21
N TYR A 132 -2.63 -13.32 11.20
CA TYR A 132 -3.10 -14.03 10.02
C TYR A 132 -2.10 -15.09 9.58
N SER A 133 -2.59 -16.11 8.89
CA SER A 133 -1.80 -17.14 8.23
C SER A 133 -2.46 -17.52 6.92
N LEU A 134 -1.66 -17.63 5.87
CA LEU A 134 -2.06 -18.00 4.52
C LEU A 134 -1.14 -19.11 4.03
N GLN A 135 -1.72 -20.18 3.50
CA GLN A 135 -0.99 -21.18 2.74
C GLN A 135 -1.50 -21.17 1.31
N TYR A 136 -0.59 -21.20 0.34
CA TYR A 136 -0.97 -21.14 -1.06
C TYR A 136 0.03 -21.88 -1.95
N SER A 137 -0.46 -22.48 -3.03
CA SER A 137 0.40 -23.10 -4.03
C SER A 137 1.06 -22.04 -4.91
N ALA A 138 2.38 -22.11 -5.07
CA ALA A 138 3.10 -21.25 -6.00
C ALA A 138 2.87 -21.67 -7.48
N HIS A 139 2.51 -22.93 -7.73
CA HIS A 139 2.29 -23.46 -9.09
C HIS A 139 1.09 -22.85 -9.81
N ARG A 140 0.13 -22.29 -9.07
CA ARG A 140 -1.03 -21.60 -9.68
C ARG A 140 -0.79 -20.10 -9.87
N LEU A 141 0.38 -19.60 -9.47
CA LEU A 141 0.80 -18.22 -9.76
C LEU A 141 1.43 -18.19 -11.14
N ASN A 142 1.07 -17.20 -11.95
CA ASN A 142 1.73 -16.94 -13.22
C ASN A 142 3.16 -16.43 -12.96
N PRO A 143 4.20 -17.12 -13.44
CA PRO A 143 5.59 -16.72 -13.18
C PRO A 143 5.95 -15.36 -13.80
N GLY A 144 5.24 -14.90 -14.84
CA GLY A 144 5.44 -13.57 -15.43
C GLY A 144 4.78 -12.42 -14.66
N SER A 145 3.96 -12.74 -13.64
CA SER A 145 3.15 -11.77 -12.93
C SER A 145 3.75 -11.40 -11.58
N ILE A 146 3.51 -10.15 -11.17
CA ILE A 146 3.88 -9.68 -9.83
C ILE A 146 2.65 -9.77 -8.95
N TYR A 147 2.79 -10.44 -7.80
CA TYR A 147 1.72 -10.56 -6.82
C TYR A 147 1.97 -9.64 -5.63
N ALA A 148 0.88 -9.13 -5.07
CA ALA A 148 0.86 -8.30 -3.88
C ALA A 148 -0.05 -8.88 -2.82
N VAL A 149 0.31 -8.65 -1.57
CA VAL A 149 -0.55 -8.91 -0.42
C VAL A 149 -1.29 -7.63 -0.07
N ARG A 150 -2.61 -7.75 0.06
CA ARG A 150 -3.50 -6.66 0.48
C ARG A 150 -4.22 -7.04 1.75
N ALA A 151 -4.46 -6.04 2.59
CA ALA A 151 -5.32 -6.14 3.75
C ALA A 151 -6.37 -5.03 3.67
N LYS A 152 -7.63 -5.42 3.87
CA LYS A 152 -8.78 -4.53 4.00
C LYS A 152 -9.54 -4.91 5.25
N VAL A 153 -10.12 -3.94 5.93
CA VAL A 153 -10.92 -4.17 7.12
C VAL A 153 -12.27 -3.55 6.90
N PHE A 154 -13.30 -4.35 7.08
CA PHE A 154 -14.69 -3.96 6.85
C PHE A 154 -15.46 -3.99 8.17
N ASP A 155 -16.45 -3.12 8.30
CA ASP A 155 -17.43 -3.21 9.38
C ASP A 155 -18.44 -4.34 9.11
N ARG A 156 -19.44 -4.46 9.99
CA ARG A 156 -20.52 -5.47 9.86
C ARG A 156 -21.40 -5.23 8.63
N GLN A 157 -21.49 -3.99 8.17
CA GLN A 157 -22.29 -3.53 7.04
C GLN A 157 -21.52 -3.63 5.70
N GLY A 158 -20.24 -4.04 5.73
CA GLY A 158 -19.38 -4.15 4.56
C GLY A 158 -18.70 -2.84 4.15
N GLN A 159 -18.77 -1.79 4.96
CA GLN A 159 -18.05 -0.53 4.71
C GLN A 159 -16.57 -0.70 4.98
N LEU A 160 -15.73 -0.19 4.08
CA LEU A 160 -14.28 -0.22 4.25
C LEU A 160 -13.86 0.77 5.34
N LEU A 161 -13.28 0.24 6.43
CA LEU A 161 -12.78 1.03 7.54
C LEU A 161 -11.27 1.34 7.41
N TYR A 162 -10.49 0.34 6.97
CA TYR A 162 -9.04 0.43 6.85
C TYR A 162 -8.53 -0.35 5.64
N SER A 163 -7.44 0.10 5.04
CA SER A 163 -6.75 -0.61 3.97
C SER A 163 -5.24 -0.39 4.01
N ASN A 164 -4.47 -1.29 3.40
CA ASN A 164 -3.05 -1.07 3.22
C ASN A 164 -2.78 -0.18 2.00
N LYS A 165 -2.20 1.00 2.23
CA LYS A 165 -1.82 1.95 1.17
C LYS A 165 -0.52 1.51 0.50
N THR A 166 0.44 1.02 1.29
CA THR A 166 1.73 0.53 0.81
C THR A 166 1.59 -0.79 0.07
N LEU A 167 2.32 -0.92 -1.03
CA LEU A 167 2.41 -2.15 -1.78
C LEU A 167 3.32 -3.15 -1.05
N HIS A 168 2.79 -4.33 -0.71
CA HIS A 168 3.58 -5.43 -0.17
C HIS A 168 3.66 -6.53 -1.22
N ARG A 169 4.85 -6.78 -1.78
CA ARG A 169 5.02 -7.88 -2.75
C ARG A 169 4.83 -9.22 -2.03
N ALA A 170 4.13 -10.15 -2.68
CA ALA A 170 4.01 -11.50 -2.17
C ALA A 170 5.41 -12.14 -2.09
N PRO A 171 5.80 -12.72 -0.94
CA PRO A 171 7.14 -13.27 -0.79
C PRO A 171 7.41 -14.43 -1.74
N ALA A 172 8.62 -14.48 -2.29
CA ALA A 172 9.09 -15.62 -3.09
C ALA A 172 9.51 -16.82 -2.23
N LEU A 173 9.74 -16.59 -0.93
CA LEU A 173 10.22 -17.56 0.05
C LEU A 173 9.18 -18.67 0.28
N ARG A 174 9.66 -19.88 0.62
CA ARG A 174 8.80 -21.02 1.00
C ARG A 174 7.98 -20.72 2.26
N ALA A 175 8.58 -20.05 3.23
CA ALA A 175 7.86 -19.52 4.38
C ALA A 175 8.38 -18.14 4.76
N ALA A 176 7.46 -17.23 5.07
CA ALA A 176 7.80 -15.87 5.43
C ALA A 176 6.87 -15.27 6.49
N LYS A 177 7.42 -14.37 7.28
CA LYS A 177 6.70 -13.50 8.20
C LYS A 177 6.60 -12.09 7.61
N MET A 178 5.40 -11.52 7.57
CA MET A 178 5.19 -10.15 7.08
C MET A 178 4.06 -9.48 7.85
N ASN A 179 4.33 -8.31 8.45
CA ASN A 179 3.26 -7.49 9.03
C ASN A 179 2.70 -6.55 7.95
N ILE A 180 1.38 -6.36 7.96
CA ILE A 180 0.70 -5.52 6.99
C ILE A 180 0.16 -4.30 7.73
N ASN A 181 0.71 -3.13 7.42
CA ASN A 181 0.25 -1.87 7.98
C ASN A 181 -1.03 -1.42 7.25
N VAL A 182 -2.09 -1.16 8.00
CA VAL A 182 -3.35 -0.60 7.49
C VAL A 182 -3.61 0.77 8.09
N SER A 183 -4.24 1.62 7.29
CA SER A 183 -4.69 2.95 7.70
C SER A 183 -6.03 3.25 7.05
N ARG A 184 -6.75 4.23 7.61
CA ARG A 184 -8.01 4.72 7.04
C ARG A 184 -7.74 5.51 5.76
#